data_AF-A0A068RPI1-F1
#
_entry.id   AF-A0A068RPI1-F1
#
_cell.length_a   1.000
_cell.length_b   1.000
_cell.length_c   1.000
_cell.angle_alpha   90.00
_cell.angle_beta   90.00
_cell.angle_gamma   90.00
#
_symmetry.space_group_name_H-M   'P 1'
#
loop_
_entity.id
_entity.type
_entity.pdbx_description
1 polymer ?
#
loop_
_entity_poly.entity_id
_entity_poly.type
_entity_poly.pdbx_seq_one_letter_code
_entity_poly.pdbx_strand_id
1 'polypeptide(L)'
;MKRSHIDSKDNTHSKQQTEKANSQHGITGGKENVHLQPGIQVTNASTPEAMLHSSWKFLYSYHFLSLFASALHISSLKLDTLESAMLTSLPSTNTGNGLLRTMSSMLADDFTENCNINHETDTQRFHHLVENIIQSLFDASRLRHKNSKSNGHLALYEHLSETTPISIPKESWSFWELDLLGRIHALKWLIDQVDWQHLQSWQVGMAEDKMRLTPLGTDRQGWTYWMFDDTRLYRELPMNLLQRKTIALLESTDYTFELVCRTIDDWKELKSRFSTTSRKPAEKALALNLETIVPEAIQRLEALQLKKEREEARRERARQLEALPRKRSRRLEAKENELNKRRKVKEVEEQRMAMQVFEQQQAVQQKSHDEHLLKDVERGLKKYIHDHIQEEIDRILEEDTAALEKDEGDLADKIRSTRRSPAVRHNPRLAFLRDLDEVLSKKAGIEQRVEKMRGWATLLDDQHGVKVSRGDNPDAPLVLGYGLKLDGPGTKGDITSPILKNILRVFLTTLPSASNDTGMDIPTIRRKLLLGDYKKQGQFSGFESFIQDLDLALPHSSSKAAFSPQAHAAEILVRIFS
;
A
#
# COMPACT_ATOMS: atom_id res chain seq x y z
N MET A 1 28.22 -63.01 53.95
CA MET A 1 29.47 -63.41 54.62
C MET A 1 30.55 -62.37 54.31
N LYS A 2 31.10 -61.73 55.36
CA LYS A 2 32.41 -61.01 55.53
C LYS A 2 32.84 -60.00 54.43
N ARG A 3 32.84 -58.67 54.68
CA ARG A 3 33.86 -57.81 55.36
C ARG A 3 35.28 -58.05 54.81
N SER A 4 36.01 -57.06 54.27
CA SER A 4 36.69 -55.90 54.93
C SER A 4 37.28 -54.97 53.85
N HIS A 5 37.10 -53.63 53.80
CA HIS A 5 37.69 -52.51 54.57
C HIS A 5 39.19 -52.56 54.89
N ILE A 6 39.93 -51.50 54.48
CA ILE A 6 41.02 -50.71 55.13
C ILE A 6 41.62 -49.81 54.01
N ASP A 7 41.45 -48.48 53.95
CA ASP A 7 41.95 -47.34 54.76
C ASP A 7 43.47 -47.02 54.67
N SER A 8 43.79 -45.83 54.15
CA SER A 8 44.75 -44.81 54.64
C SER A 8 44.94 -43.72 53.55
N LYS A 9 44.61 -42.42 53.71
CA LYS A 9 45.21 -41.35 54.56
C LYS A 9 46.73 -41.23 54.39
N ASP A 10 47.40 -40.09 54.37
CA ASP A 10 47.17 -38.64 54.43
C ASP A 10 48.58 -38.02 54.17
N ASN A 11 48.66 -36.79 53.64
CA ASN A 11 49.66 -35.72 53.97
C ASN A 11 49.90 -34.80 52.76
N THR A 12 49.42 -33.55 52.75
CA THR A 12 49.79 -32.31 53.49
C THR A 12 50.86 -31.44 52.83
N HIS A 13 50.40 -30.22 52.54
CA HIS A 13 51.03 -28.90 52.66
C HIS A 13 52.24 -28.46 51.81
N SER A 14 51.91 -27.49 50.94
CA SER A 14 52.30 -26.07 51.02
C SER A 14 53.77 -25.69 50.89
N LYS A 15 54.10 -24.94 49.83
CA LYS A 15 54.77 -23.63 49.97
C LYS A 15 54.68 -22.78 48.69
N GLN A 16 54.48 -21.49 48.94
CA GLN A 16 54.32 -20.37 48.02
C GLN A 16 55.65 -19.84 47.45
N GLN A 17 55.49 -19.16 46.30
CA GLN A 17 56.24 -17.99 45.78
C GLN A 17 57.66 -18.21 45.23
N THR A 18 57.86 -17.89 43.95
CA THR A 18 58.49 -16.61 43.51
C THR A 18 58.48 -16.43 41.97
N GLU A 19 58.22 -15.17 41.59
CA GLU A 19 58.81 -14.39 40.48
C GLU A 19 58.61 -14.73 38.99
N LYS A 20 57.76 -13.89 38.37
CA LYS A 20 57.95 -13.06 37.15
C LYS A 20 58.90 -13.51 36.03
N ALA A 21 58.27 -13.57 34.85
CA ALA A 21 58.62 -12.91 33.58
C ALA A 21 59.05 -13.79 32.38
N ASN A 22 58.36 -13.49 31.28
CA ASN A 22 58.74 -13.59 29.87
C ASN A 22 58.52 -14.87 29.05
N SER A 23 58.01 -14.56 27.84
CA SER A 23 58.20 -15.24 26.55
C SER A 23 57.15 -16.26 26.11
N GLN A 24 56.31 -15.77 25.18
CA GLN A 24 55.97 -16.39 23.89
C GLN A 24 56.54 -17.81 23.64
N HIS A 25 55.66 -18.80 23.48
CA HIS A 25 55.43 -19.51 22.22
C HIS A 25 54.41 -20.66 22.35
N GLY A 26 53.39 -20.62 21.49
CA GLY A 26 52.86 -21.76 20.73
C GLY A 26 52.23 -22.92 21.48
N ILE A 27 50.88 -23.00 21.50
CA ILE A 27 50.14 -24.27 21.60
C ILE A 27 48.90 -24.22 20.69
N THR A 28 49.05 -24.92 19.56
CA THR A 28 48.08 -25.77 18.85
C THR A 28 46.68 -25.24 18.52
N GLY A 29 46.45 -25.05 17.22
CA GLY A 29 45.12 -25.01 16.63
C GLY A 29 44.37 -26.33 16.86
N GLY A 30 43.38 -26.27 17.75
CA GLY A 30 42.29 -27.23 17.76
C GLY A 30 41.41 -26.97 16.55
N LYS A 31 41.49 -27.84 15.55
CA LYS A 31 40.43 -27.96 14.53
C LYS A 31 39.20 -28.50 15.25
N GLU A 32 38.37 -27.61 15.80
CA GLU A 32 36.97 -27.93 16.04
C GLU A 32 36.37 -28.26 14.67
N ASN A 33 36.29 -29.55 14.36
CA ASN A 33 35.33 -30.07 13.40
C ASN A 33 33.96 -29.77 14.01
N VAL A 34 33.50 -28.53 13.88
CA VAL A 34 32.09 -28.18 14.03
C VAL A 34 31.41 -29.00 12.95
N HIS A 35 30.92 -30.17 13.34
CA HIS A 35 30.12 -31.03 12.50
C HIS A 35 28.83 -30.24 12.26
N LEU A 36 28.85 -29.37 11.24
CA LEU A 36 27.72 -28.56 10.83
C LEU A 36 26.55 -29.52 10.69
N GLN A 37 25.59 -29.40 11.61
CA GLN A 37 24.41 -30.24 11.57
C GLN A 37 23.70 -29.97 10.23
N PRO A 38 23.20 -31.01 9.56
CA PRO A 38 22.40 -30.81 8.36
C PRO A 38 21.20 -29.93 8.73
N GLY A 39 21.13 -28.73 8.17
CA GLY A 39 20.11 -27.74 8.49
C GLY A 39 19.64 -27.03 7.22
N ILE A 40 18.32 -26.83 7.11
CA ILE A 40 17.71 -26.03 6.06
C ILE A 40 17.86 -24.56 6.47
N GLN A 41 18.48 -23.74 5.62
CA GLN A 41 18.76 -22.33 5.93
C GLN A 41 17.61 -21.38 5.51
N VAL A 42 16.40 -21.91 5.36
CA VAL A 42 15.22 -21.14 4.94
C VAL A 42 14.53 -20.54 6.16
N THR A 43 14.30 -19.23 6.10
CA THR A 43 13.65 -18.42 7.12
C THR A 43 12.50 -17.62 6.49
N ASN A 44 11.67 -16.96 7.31
CA ASN A 44 10.60 -16.07 6.82
C ASN A 44 11.10 -14.86 6.01
N ALA A 45 12.41 -14.60 6.00
CA ALA A 45 13.05 -13.57 5.20
C ALA A 45 13.67 -14.10 3.89
N SER A 46 13.55 -15.40 3.61
CA SER A 46 14.05 -16.03 2.37
C SER A 46 13.18 -15.65 1.18
N THR A 47 13.64 -15.98 -0.03
CA THR A 47 12.83 -15.71 -1.23
C THR A 47 11.53 -16.53 -1.18
N PRO A 48 10.42 -16.00 -1.74
CA PRO A 48 9.14 -16.71 -1.78
C PRO A 48 9.26 -18.13 -2.36
N GLU A 49 10.09 -18.33 -3.39
CA GLU A 49 10.34 -19.64 -3.99
C GLU A 49 11.02 -20.60 -3.00
N ALA A 50 12.02 -20.12 -2.25
CA ALA A 50 12.71 -20.94 -1.27
C ALA A 50 11.78 -21.32 -0.11
N MET A 51 10.95 -20.38 0.37
CA MET A 51 9.93 -20.65 1.39
C MET A 51 8.93 -21.72 0.91
N LEU A 52 8.45 -21.59 -0.33
CA LEU A 52 7.49 -22.51 -0.93
C LEU A 52 8.07 -23.93 -1.07
N HIS A 53 9.27 -24.04 -1.65
CA HIS A 53 9.94 -25.33 -1.87
C HIS A 53 10.35 -26.02 -0.56
N SER A 54 10.52 -25.26 0.52
CA SER A 54 10.82 -25.81 1.84
C SER A 54 9.60 -26.09 2.69
N SER A 55 8.42 -25.61 2.29
CA SER A 55 7.21 -25.72 3.10
C SER A 55 6.55 -27.10 2.97
N TRP A 56 6.53 -27.86 4.08
CA TRP A 56 5.81 -29.14 4.12
C TRP A 56 4.30 -28.94 3.99
N LYS A 57 3.76 -27.81 4.49
CA LYS A 57 2.34 -27.46 4.39
C LYS A 57 1.92 -27.27 2.94
N PHE A 58 2.78 -26.65 2.14
CA PHE A 58 2.55 -26.48 0.71
C PHE A 58 2.54 -27.83 -0.02
N LEU A 59 3.55 -28.67 0.20
CA LEU A 59 3.64 -30.00 -0.43
C LEU A 59 2.49 -30.93 0.00
N TYR A 60 2.10 -30.88 1.28
CA TYR A 60 0.92 -31.57 1.79
C TYR A 60 -0.35 -31.11 1.08
N SER A 61 -0.53 -29.79 0.94
CA SER A 61 -1.70 -29.21 0.28
C SER A 61 -1.76 -29.63 -1.19
N TYR A 62 -0.62 -29.59 -1.88
CA TYR A 62 -0.52 -30.09 -3.25
C TYR A 62 -0.90 -31.58 -3.35
N HIS A 63 -0.33 -32.44 -2.50
CA HIS A 63 -0.62 -33.87 -2.51
C HIS A 63 -2.11 -34.15 -2.32
N PHE A 64 -2.72 -33.50 -1.32
CA PHE A 64 -4.16 -33.60 -1.09
C PHE A 64 -4.98 -33.18 -2.31
N LEU A 65 -4.68 -32.02 -2.88
CA LEU A 65 -5.40 -31.50 -4.06
C LEU A 65 -5.21 -32.40 -5.27
N SER A 66 -4.03 -33.01 -5.45
CA SER A 66 -3.73 -33.93 -6.54
C SER A 66 -4.51 -35.24 -6.41
N LEU A 67 -4.61 -35.79 -5.19
CA LEU A 67 -5.38 -36.99 -4.90
C LEU A 67 -6.87 -36.77 -5.16
N PHE A 68 -7.41 -35.65 -4.71
CA PHE A 68 -8.84 -35.36 -4.77
C PHE A 68 -9.23 -34.41 -5.92
N ALA A 69 -8.38 -34.26 -6.93
CA ALA A 69 -8.60 -33.33 -8.04
C ALA A 69 -9.95 -33.56 -8.74
N SER A 70 -10.32 -34.82 -8.99
CA SER A 70 -11.60 -35.17 -9.61
C SER A 70 -12.80 -34.79 -8.75
N ALA A 71 -12.73 -35.04 -7.45
CA ALA A 71 -13.79 -34.76 -6.48
C ALA A 71 -13.96 -33.25 -6.23
N LEU A 72 -12.86 -32.50 -6.29
CA LEU A 72 -12.85 -31.04 -6.16
C LEU A 72 -13.12 -30.31 -7.48
N HIS A 73 -13.38 -31.04 -8.57
CA HIS A 73 -13.53 -30.51 -9.93
C HIS A 73 -12.34 -29.67 -10.41
N ILE A 74 -11.14 -29.99 -9.93
CA ILE A 74 -9.89 -29.35 -10.33
C ILE A 74 -9.36 -30.11 -11.56
N SER A 75 -9.15 -29.38 -12.66
CA SER A 75 -8.47 -29.92 -13.85
C SER A 75 -7.04 -30.33 -13.49
N SER A 76 -6.50 -31.37 -14.12
CA SER A 76 -5.17 -31.97 -13.82
C SER A 76 -4.16 -30.98 -13.22
N LEU A 77 -4.10 -30.95 -11.89
CA LEU A 77 -3.30 -29.99 -11.14
C LEU A 77 -1.85 -30.46 -11.13
N LYS A 78 -0.96 -29.66 -11.68
CA LYS A 78 0.49 -29.90 -11.62
C LYS A 78 1.11 -29.07 -10.52
N LEU A 79 2.21 -29.57 -9.94
CA LEU A 79 2.91 -28.87 -8.87
C LEU A 79 3.39 -27.49 -9.34
N ASP A 80 4.04 -27.42 -10.51
CA ASP A 80 4.51 -26.18 -11.15
C ASP A 80 3.40 -25.12 -11.31
N THR A 81 2.17 -25.57 -11.63
CA THR A 81 1.04 -24.68 -11.86
C THR A 81 0.53 -24.09 -10.55
N LEU A 82 0.43 -24.93 -9.50
CA LEU A 82 0.07 -24.44 -8.17
C LEU A 82 1.15 -23.52 -7.59
N GLU A 83 2.43 -23.86 -7.77
CA GLU A 83 3.54 -23.01 -7.33
C GLU A 83 3.49 -21.63 -7.99
N SER A 84 3.35 -21.59 -9.32
CA SER A 84 3.25 -20.34 -10.07
C SER A 84 2.05 -19.52 -9.60
N ALA A 85 0.92 -20.17 -9.32
CA ALA A 85 -0.27 -19.49 -8.82
C ALA A 85 -0.08 -18.90 -7.42
N MET A 86 0.58 -19.62 -6.51
CA MET A 86 0.90 -19.14 -5.16
C MET A 86 1.93 -18.01 -5.15
N LEU A 87 2.83 -17.97 -6.16
CA LEU A 87 3.80 -16.88 -6.31
C LEU A 87 3.23 -15.65 -7.03
N THR A 88 2.10 -15.79 -7.72
CA THR A 88 1.45 -14.67 -8.42
C THR A 88 0.90 -13.67 -7.39
N SER A 89 1.30 -12.40 -7.51
CA SER A 89 0.76 -11.29 -6.71
C SER A 89 -0.50 -10.71 -7.33
N LEU A 90 -1.39 -10.12 -6.52
CA LEU A 90 -2.57 -9.41 -7.03
C LEU A 90 -2.14 -8.39 -8.11
N PRO A 91 -2.73 -8.39 -9.31
CA PRO A 91 -2.51 -7.31 -10.26
C PRO A 91 -2.94 -6.03 -9.57
N SER A 92 -1.98 -5.15 -9.28
CA SER A 92 -2.23 -3.87 -8.61
C SER A 92 -3.28 -3.10 -9.39
N THR A 93 -4.53 -3.21 -8.95
CA THR A 93 -5.64 -2.44 -9.49
C THR A 93 -5.60 -1.10 -8.79
N ASN A 94 -5.00 -0.10 -9.45
CA ASN A 94 -5.29 1.32 -9.23
C ASN A 94 -5.04 1.95 -7.86
N THR A 95 -4.03 1.52 -7.09
CA THR A 95 -3.55 2.28 -5.92
C THR A 95 -2.11 2.75 -6.08
N GLY A 96 -1.93 3.80 -6.88
CA GLY A 96 -1.23 5.01 -6.43
C GLY A 96 0.26 4.99 -6.08
N ASN A 97 1.06 3.97 -6.42
CA ASN A 97 2.52 4.01 -6.21
C ASN A 97 3.30 3.65 -7.49
N GLY A 98 3.38 4.61 -8.42
CA GLY A 98 4.11 4.50 -9.68
C GLY A 98 5.65 4.52 -9.58
N LEU A 99 6.24 4.28 -8.41
CA LEU A 99 7.69 4.44 -8.18
C LEU A 99 8.47 3.11 -8.17
N LEU A 100 7.83 2.00 -7.77
CA LEU A 100 8.47 0.67 -7.81
C LEU A 100 8.44 0.03 -9.20
N ARG A 101 7.45 0.37 -10.04
CA ARG A 101 7.34 -0.13 -11.41
C ARG A 101 8.45 0.40 -12.31
N THR A 102 8.92 1.62 -12.06
CA THR A 102 9.95 2.29 -12.88
C THR A 102 11.33 1.65 -12.70
N MET A 103 11.67 1.19 -11.48
CA MET A 103 12.99 0.58 -11.25
C MET A 103 13.11 -0.85 -11.77
N SER A 104 12.01 -1.63 -11.81
CA SER A 104 12.01 -2.94 -12.48
C SER A 104 11.93 -2.83 -14.01
N SER A 105 11.31 -1.77 -14.54
CA SER A 105 11.21 -1.52 -15.98
C SER A 105 12.54 -1.11 -16.61
N MET A 106 13.34 -0.27 -15.95
CA MET A 106 14.60 0.23 -16.53
C MET A 106 15.72 -0.82 -16.64
N LEU A 107 15.58 -2.00 -16.02
CA LEU A 107 16.54 -3.10 -16.13
C LEU A 107 16.11 -4.17 -17.16
N ALA A 108 14.94 -4.04 -17.79
CA ALA A 108 14.38 -5.04 -18.71
C ALA A 108 14.27 -4.55 -20.18
N ASP A 109 14.70 -3.33 -20.47
CA ASP A 109 14.35 -2.61 -21.71
C ASP A 109 15.08 -3.02 -23.00
N ASP A 110 15.86 -4.10 -23.02
CA ASP A 110 16.49 -4.58 -24.27
C ASP A 110 15.91 -5.90 -24.83
N PHE A 111 14.90 -6.54 -24.20
CA PHE A 111 14.41 -7.85 -24.69
C PHE A 111 12.89 -8.11 -24.70
N THR A 112 12.00 -7.21 -24.25
CA THR A 112 10.59 -7.60 -23.97
C THR A 112 9.46 -6.70 -24.51
N GLU A 113 9.57 -6.15 -25.73
CA GLU A 113 8.46 -5.37 -26.30
C GLU A 113 7.22 -6.20 -26.77
N ASN A 114 7.23 -7.54 -26.67
CA ASN A 114 6.11 -8.38 -27.17
C ASN A 114 5.51 -9.39 -26.15
N CYS A 115 5.87 -9.33 -24.88
CA CYS A 115 5.42 -10.30 -23.86
C CYS A 115 4.23 -9.85 -23.00
N ASN A 116 3.83 -8.57 -23.08
CA ASN A 116 2.95 -7.96 -22.10
C ASN A 116 1.49 -8.44 -22.18
N ILE A 117 1.01 -8.87 -23.36
CA ILE A 117 -0.39 -9.29 -23.56
C ILE A 117 -0.69 -10.67 -22.96
N ASN A 118 0.32 -11.56 -22.87
CA ASN A 118 0.08 -12.93 -22.37
C ASN A 118 0.18 -13.03 -20.85
N HIS A 119 1.02 -12.21 -20.22
CA HIS A 119 1.23 -12.26 -18.77
C HIS A 119 -0.04 -11.97 -17.98
N GLU A 120 -0.87 -11.02 -18.45
CA GLU A 120 -2.13 -10.67 -17.81
C GLU A 120 -3.15 -11.83 -17.88
N THR A 121 -3.15 -12.59 -18.99
CA THR A 121 -4.02 -13.76 -19.14
C THR A 121 -3.60 -14.93 -18.26
N ASP A 122 -2.30 -15.12 -18.04
CA ASP A 122 -1.79 -16.22 -17.21
C ASP A 122 -1.98 -15.92 -15.72
N THR A 123 -1.77 -14.67 -15.28
CA THR A 123 -2.14 -14.23 -13.93
C THR A 123 -3.62 -14.45 -13.65
N GLN A 124 -4.52 -14.03 -14.55
CA GLN A 124 -5.96 -14.26 -14.37
C GLN A 124 -6.32 -15.76 -14.30
N ARG A 125 -5.66 -16.61 -15.11
CA ARG A 125 -5.85 -18.07 -15.05
C ARG A 125 -5.42 -18.66 -13.72
N PHE A 126 -4.27 -18.22 -13.19
CA PHE A 126 -3.80 -18.67 -11.88
C PHE A 126 -4.72 -18.21 -10.75
N HIS A 127 -5.25 -17.00 -10.85
CA HIS A 127 -6.22 -16.49 -9.89
C HIS A 127 -7.49 -17.35 -9.88
N HIS A 128 -8.06 -17.58 -11.06
CA HIS A 128 -9.24 -18.42 -11.22
C HIS A 128 -9.00 -19.87 -10.75
N LEU A 129 -7.80 -20.41 -10.96
CA LEU A 129 -7.45 -21.75 -10.47
C LEU A 129 -7.52 -21.82 -8.94
N VAL A 130 -6.88 -20.86 -8.26
CA VAL A 130 -6.84 -20.84 -6.79
C VAL A 130 -8.20 -20.50 -6.19
N GLU A 131 -8.96 -19.59 -6.80
CA GLU A 131 -10.33 -19.30 -6.40
C GLU A 131 -11.24 -20.54 -6.51
N ASN A 132 -11.12 -21.30 -7.61
CA ASN A 132 -11.83 -22.57 -7.74
C ASN A 132 -11.43 -23.57 -6.65
N ILE A 133 -10.14 -23.69 -6.34
CA ILE A 133 -9.65 -24.58 -5.28
C ILE A 133 -10.24 -24.18 -3.93
N ILE A 134 -10.17 -22.89 -3.58
CA ILE A 134 -10.70 -22.37 -2.32
C ILE A 134 -12.20 -22.60 -2.25
N GLN A 135 -12.94 -22.27 -3.31
CA GLN A 135 -14.39 -22.46 -3.36
C GLN A 135 -14.78 -23.93 -3.19
N SER A 136 -14.12 -24.85 -3.91
CA SER A 136 -14.37 -26.29 -3.79
C SER A 136 -14.08 -26.82 -2.37
N LEU A 137 -12.98 -26.40 -1.74
CA LEU A 137 -12.67 -26.77 -0.35
C LEU A 137 -13.67 -26.16 0.64
N PHE A 138 -14.14 -24.94 0.38
CA PHE A 138 -15.12 -24.26 1.20
C PHE A 138 -16.50 -24.93 1.13
N ASP A 139 -16.92 -25.34 -0.07
CA ASP A 139 -18.16 -26.08 -0.25
C ASP A 139 -18.10 -27.47 0.40
N ALA A 140 -16.93 -28.11 0.37
CA ALA A 140 -16.69 -29.38 1.06
C ALA A 140 -16.66 -29.24 2.60
N SER A 141 -16.29 -28.09 3.14
CA SER A 141 -16.22 -27.84 4.59
C SER A 141 -17.53 -27.27 5.18
N ARG A 142 -18.35 -26.56 4.39
CA ARG A 142 -19.61 -25.94 4.81
C ARG A 142 -20.62 -26.88 5.50
N LEU A 143 -20.52 -28.19 5.26
CA LEU A 143 -21.47 -29.17 5.79
C LEU A 143 -21.25 -29.51 7.27
N ARG A 144 -20.06 -29.29 7.85
CA ARG A 144 -19.84 -29.39 9.31
C ARG A 144 -20.57 -28.31 10.09
N HIS A 145 -20.81 -27.16 9.45
CA HIS A 145 -21.35 -25.96 10.12
C HIS A 145 -22.81 -25.66 9.76
N LYS A 146 -23.63 -26.66 9.39
CA LYS A 146 -25.08 -26.47 9.15
C LYS A 146 -25.82 -25.74 10.28
N ASN A 147 -25.26 -25.70 11.49
CA ASN A 147 -25.83 -25.03 12.65
C ASN A 147 -25.15 -23.69 13.04
N SER A 148 -24.07 -23.28 12.38
CA SER A 148 -23.37 -22.02 12.68
C SER A 148 -23.58 -21.01 11.55
N LYS A 149 -24.21 -19.88 11.86
CA LYS A 149 -24.29 -18.72 10.97
C LYS A 149 -22.92 -18.04 10.74
N SER A 150 -21.83 -18.58 11.28
CA SER A 150 -20.48 -18.03 11.07
C SER A 150 -20.09 -18.14 9.60
N ASN A 151 -19.85 -16.98 8.98
CA ASN A 151 -19.15 -16.91 7.70
C ASN A 151 -17.82 -17.67 7.84
N GLY A 152 -17.59 -18.73 7.06
CA GLY A 152 -16.32 -19.49 7.15
C GLY A 152 -15.08 -18.62 6.85
N HIS A 153 -15.25 -17.50 6.15
CA HIS A 153 -14.22 -16.45 6.03
C HIS A 153 -13.78 -15.88 7.38
N LEU A 154 -14.71 -15.76 8.35
CA LEU A 154 -14.43 -15.27 9.70
C LEU A 154 -13.63 -16.31 10.50
N ALA A 155 -13.99 -17.59 10.38
CA ALA A 155 -13.26 -18.68 11.04
C ALA A 155 -11.84 -18.84 10.48
N LEU A 156 -11.69 -18.70 9.16
CA LEU A 156 -10.37 -18.67 8.51
C LEU A 156 -9.56 -17.46 8.98
N TYR A 157 -10.17 -16.27 9.04
CA TYR A 157 -9.52 -15.06 9.55
C TYR A 157 -9.07 -15.22 11.01
N GLU A 158 -9.94 -15.73 11.88
CA GLU A 158 -9.62 -15.97 13.30
C GLU A 158 -8.43 -16.93 13.41
N HIS A 159 -8.46 -18.05 12.68
CA HIS A 159 -7.35 -18.99 12.65
C HIS A 159 -6.04 -18.38 12.14
N LEU A 160 -6.10 -17.62 11.04
CA LEU A 160 -4.93 -16.97 10.48
C LEU A 160 -4.38 -15.89 11.44
N SER A 161 -5.24 -15.15 12.15
CA SER A 161 -4.82 -14.15 13.12
C SER A 161 -4.13 -14.76 14.36
N GLU A 162 -4.46 -16.00 14.71
CA GLU A 162 -3.82 -16.74 15.80
C GLU A 162 -2.47 -17.34 15.37
N THR A 163 -2.38 -17.81 14.12
CA THR A 163 -1.23 -18.59 13.63
C THR A 163 -0.19 -17.75 12.90
N THR A 164 -0.58 -16.60 12.38
CA THR A 164 0.29 -15.70 11.62
C THR A 164 0.04 -14.25 12.04
N PRO A 165 1.09 -13.43 12.26
CA PRO A 165 0.95 -12.04 12.63
C PRO A 165 0.50 -11.20 11.42
N ILE A 166 -0.76 -11.34 11.05
CA ILE A 166 -1.37 -10.61 9.93
C ILE A 166 -2.02 -9.32 10.47
N SER A 167 -1.69 -8.17 9.87
CA SER A 167 -2.21 -6.84 10.24
C SER A 167 -3.42 -6.38 9.42
N ILE A 168 -4.15 -7.31 8.79
CA ILE A 168 -5.24 -7.01 7.84
C ILE A 168 -6.56 -6.78 8.59
N PRO A 169 -7.41 -5.80 8.20
CA PRO A 169 -8.72 -5.57 8.81
C PRO A 169 -9.69 -6.76 8.68
N LYS A 170 -10.51 -6.99 9.72
CA LYS A 170 -11.44 -8.12 9.87
C LYS A 170 -12.57 -8.19 8.83
N GLU A 171 -12.88 -7.09 8.14
CA GLU A 171 -14.17 -6.95 7.44
C GLU A 171 -14.14 -7.18 5.92
N SER A 172 -12.96 -7.21 5.28
CA SER A 172 -12.90 -7.35 3.81
C SER A 172 -11.51 -7.77 3.30
N TRP A 173 -11.00 -8.93 3.73
CA TRP A 173 -9.74 -9.42 3.22
C TRP A 173 -9.92 -10.38 2.04
N SER A 174 -9.04 -10.33 1.06
CA SER A 174 -8.97 -11.28 -0.05
C SER A 174 -7.80 -12.25 0.12
N PHE A 175 -7.92 -13.49 -0.40
CA PHE A 175 -6.82 -14.48 -0.35
C PHE A 175 -5.50 -13.93 -0.90
N TRP A 176 -5.59 -13.03 -1.89
CA TRP A 176 -4.44 -12.42 -2.55
C TRP A 176 -3.79 -11.27 -1.78
N GLU A 177 -4.46 -10.73 -0.75
CA GLU A 177 -3.87 -9.77 0.19
C GLU A 177 -2.99 -10.44 1.24
N LEU A 178 -3.11 -11.76 1.41
CA LEU A 178 -2.22 -12.53 2.26
C LEU A 178 -0.82 -12.61 1.65
N ASP A 179 0.19 -12.55 2.51
CA ASP A 179 1.55 -12.91 2.13
C ASP A 179 1.61 -14.40 1.74
N LEU A 180 2.75 -14.84 1.19
CA LEU A 180 2.87 -16.23 0.74
C LEU A 180 2.62 -17.22 1.89
N LEU A 181 3.11 -16.92 3.09
CA LEU A 181 2.95 -17.78 4.25
C LEU A 181 1.47 -17.89 4.64
N GLY A 182 0.77 -16.75 4.77
CA GLY A 182 -0.66 -16.71 5.03
C GLY A 182 -1.45 -17.52 3.99
N ARG A 183 -1.10 -17.42 2.70
CA ARG A 183 -1.73 -18.22 1.63
C ARG A 183 -1.54 -19.72 1.81
N ILE A 184 -0.33 -20.16 2.17
CA ILE A 184 -0.04 -21.58 2.43
C ILE A 184 -0.83 -22.09 3.65
N HIS A 185 -0.84 -21.31 4.74
CA HIS A 185 -1.59 -21.66 5.95
C HIS A 185 -3.10 -21.69 5.71
N ALA A 186 -3.63 -20.73 4.95
CA ALA A 186 -5.04 -20.69 4.58
C ALA A 186 -5.46 -21.93 3.78
N LEU A 187 -4.65 -22.32 2.79
CA LEU A 187 -4.93 -23.51 1.97
C LEU A 187 -4.90 -24.79 2.82
N LYS A 188 -3.88 -24.94 3.67
CA LYS A 188 -3.79 -26.08 4.58
C LYS A 188 -4.98 -26.12 5.54
N TRP A 189 -5.35 -25.00 6.14
CA TRP A 189 -6.48 -24.93 7.06
C TRP A 189 -7.78 -25.35 6.37
N LEU A 190 -8.04 -24.86 5.16
CA LEU A 190 -9.22 -25.24 4.39
C LEU A 190 -9.29 -26.74 4.14
N ILE A 191 -8.15 -27.37 3.85
CA ILE A 191 -8.03 -28.82 3.70
C ILE A 191 -8.34 -29.54 5.02
N ASP A 192 -7.80 -29.07 6.14
CA ASP A 192 -8.03 -29.67 7.47
C ASP A 192 -9.50 -29.56 7.92
N GLN A 193 -10.26 -28.58 7.39
CA GLN A 193 -11.70 -28.42 7.65
C GLN A 193 -12.60 -29.35 6.80
N VAL A 194 -12.07 -30.03 5.79
CA VAL A 194 -12.86 -30.94 4.96
C VAL A 194 -13.45 -32.06 5.83
N ASP A 195 -14.75 -32.31 5.68
CA ASP A 195 -15.42 -33.29 6.52
C ASP A 195 -14.95 -34.73 6.24
N TRP A 196 -14.74 -35.52 7.29
CA TRP A 196 -14.29 -36.90 7.14
C TRP A 196 -15.28 -37.75 6.33
N GLN A 197 -16.58 -37.49 6.49
CA GLN A 197 -17.62 -38.16 5.70
C GLN A 197 -17.50 -37.84 4.20
N HIS A 198 -17.06 -36.63 3.85
CA HIS A 198 -16.81 -36.26 2.45
C HIS A 198 -15.56 -36.93 1.92
N LEU A 199 -14.47 -36.93 2.69
CA LEU A 199 -13.25 -37.66 2.35
C LEU A 199 -13.52 -39.13 2.05
N GLN A 200 -14.37 -39.80 2.84
CA GLN A 200 -14.76 -41.18 2.59
C GLN A 200 -15.47 -41.36 1.23
N SER A 201 -16.32 -40.40 0.83
CA SER A 201 -16.97 -40.48 -0.48
C SER A 201 -16.01 -40.25 -1.64
N TRP A 202 -14.96 -39.43 -1.42
CA TRP A 202 -13.91 -39.19 -2.42
C TRP A 202 -12.91 -40.34 -2.53
N GLN A 203 -12.76 -41.14 -1.47
CA GLN A 203 -11.85 -42.29 -1.41
C GLN A 203 -12.35 -43.51 -2.19
N VAL A 204 -13.61 -43.52 -2.67
CA VAL A 204 -14.20 -44.69 -3.32
C VAL A 204 -13.37 -45.11 -4.54
N GLY A 205 -12.70 -46.26 -4.44
CA GLY A 205 -11.84 -46.82 -5.49
C GLY A 205 -10.34 -46.50 -5.36
N MET A 206 -9.91 -45.77 -4.33
CA MET A 206 -8.49 -45.55 -4.03
C MET A 206 -7.98 -46.60 -3.02
N ALA A 207 -6.86 -47.22 -3.33
CA ALA A 207 -6.15 -48.06 -2.36
C ALA A 207 -5.46 -47.17 -1.31
N GLU A 208 -5.48 -47.59 -0.04
CA GLU A 208 -4.85 -46.84 1.07
C GLU A 208 -3.38 -46.51 0.79
N ASP A 209 -2.65 -47.44 0.17
CA ASP A 209 -1.24 -47.29 -0.19
C ASP A 209 -1.01 -46.17 -1.21
N LYS A 210 -2.00 -45.85 -2.06
CA LYS A 210 -1.91 -44.76 -3.04
C LYS A 210 -2.19 -43.39 -2.42
N MET A 211 -2.85 -43.35 -1.27
CA MET A 211 -3.16 -42.10 -0.58
C MET A 211 -1.97 -41.57 0.22
N ARG A 212 -1.09 -42.47 0.66
CA ARG A 212 0.10 -42.12 1.42
C ARG A 212 1.29 -41.98 0.49
N LEU A 213 1.99 -40.85 0.57
CA LEU A 213 3.31 -40.76 -0.02
C LEU A 213 4.22 -41.74 0.70
N THR A 214 4.86 -42.63 -0.06
CA THR A 214 5.85 -43.55 0.49
C THR A 214 7.24 -42.91 0.28
N PRO A 215 8.06 -42.79 1.34
CA PRO A 215 9.41 -42.24 1.17
C PRO A 215 10.25 -43.19 0.30
N LEU A 216 11.08 -42.61 -0.56
CA LEU A 216 12.00 -43.37 -1.42
C LEU A 216 13.10 -44.07 -0.62
N GLY A 217 13.45 -43.52 0.54
CA GLY A 217 14.49 -44.05 1.41
C GLY A 217 15.19 -42.95 2.19
N THR A 218 16.22 -43.34 2.94
CA THR A 218 17.02 -42.43 3.75
C THR A 218 18.50 -42.51 3.39
N ASP A 219 19.18 -41.36 3.43
CA ASP A 219 20.63 -41.32 3.17
C ASP A 219 21.47 -41.61 4.43
N ARG A 220 22.80 -41.55 4.27
CA ARG A 220 23.76 -41.78 5.34
C ARG A 220 23.71 -40.76 6.48
N GLN A 221 23.14 -39.57 6.24
CA GLN A 221 22.95 -38.48 7.20
C GLN A 221 21.55 -38.53 7.84
N GLY A 222 20.68 -39.41 7.33
CA GLY A 222 19.32 -39.63 7.84
C GLY A 222 18.26 -38.78 7.16
N TRP A 223 18.57 -38.05 6.08
CA TRP A 223 17.55 -37.33 5.32
C TRP A 223 16.61 -38.31 4.63
N THR A 224 15.32 -38.02 4.64
CA THR A 224 14.29 -38.82 3.99
C THR A 224 13.95 -38.22 2.64
N TYR A 225 13.96 -39.02 1.57
CA TYR A 225 13.71 -38.55 0.21
C TYR A 225 12.28 -38.84 -0.22
N TRP A 226 11.64 -37.86 -0.87
CA TRP A 226 10.24 -37.87 -1.26
C TRP A 226 10.08 -37.47 -2.72
N MET A 227 9.26 -38.22 -3.47
CA MET A 227 8.93 -37.92 -4.87
C MET A 227 7.59 -37.19 -4.95
N PHE A 228 7.56 -36.09 -5.72
CA PHE A 228 6.33 -35.37 -6.04
C PHE A 228 6.21 -35.18 -7.55
N ASP A 229 4.99 -35.31 -8.08
CA ASP A 229 4.64 -35.10 -9.50
C ASP A 229 5.55 -35.86 -10.49
N ASP A 230 6.07 -37.02 -10.05
CA ASP A 230 6.95 -37.93 -10.81
C ASP A 230 8.25 -37.31 -11.38
N THR A 231 8.55 -36.05 -11.07
CA THR A 231 9.59 -35.26 -11.72
C THR A 231 10.41 -34.44 -10.73
N ARG A 232 9.95 -34.29 -9.48
CA ARG A 232 10.59 -33.48 -8.46
C ARG A 232 10.95 -34.32 -7.25
N LEU A 233 12.21 -34.24 -6.85
CA LEU A 233 12.73 -34.91 -5.67
C LEU A 233 12.95 -33.91 -4.55
N TYR A 234 12.35 -34.17 -3.40
CA TYR A 234 12.60 -33.42 -2.19
C TYR A 234 13.30 -34.30 -1.16
N ARG A 235 13.99 -33.67 -0.21
CA ARG A 235 14.47 -34.32 1.01
C ARG A 235 13.95 -33.60 2.24
N GLU A 236 13.69 -34.36 3.29
CA GLU A 236 13.20 -33.87 4.57
C GLU A 236 14.23 -34.09 5.68
N LEU A 237 14.29 -33.16 6.62
CA LEU A 237 15.22 -33.19 7.75
C LEU A 237 15.21 -34.55 8.49
N PRO A 238 16.37 -35.04 8.97
CA PRO A 238 16.46 -36.33 9.63
C PRO A 238 15.62 -36.41 10.90
N MET A 239 14.63 -37.31 10.94
CA MET A 239 13.81 -37.56 12.13
C MET A 239 14.63 -38.15 13.31
N ASN A 240 15.81 -38.69 13.03
CA ASN A 240 16.67 -39.32 14.05
C ASN A 240 17.49 -38.30 14.85
N LEU A 241 17.58 -37.04 14.38
CA LEU A 241 18.17 -35.93 15.13
C LEU A 241 17.17 -35.33 16.15
N LEU A 242 15.97 -35.91 16.25
CA LEU A 242 14.86 -35.42 17.07
C LEU A 242 14.91 -36.00 18.49
N GLN A 243 15.84 -35.48 19.29
CA GLN A 243 15.64 -35.49 20.74
C GLN A 243 14.41 -34.61 21.09
N ARG A 244 13.73 -34.85 22.22
CA ARG A 244 12.48 -34.16 22.64
C ARG A 244 12.44 -32.64 22.45
N LYS A 245 13.59 -31.94 22.47
CA LYS A 245 13.67 -30.48 22.25
C LYS A 245 13.45 -30.06 20.79
N THR A 246 13.68 -30.95 19.82
CA THR A 246 13.59 -30.66 18.39
C THR A 246 12.20 -30.95 17.80
N ILE A 247 11.35 -31.73 18.48
CA ILE A 247 9.95 -31.94 18.06
C ILE A 247 9.18 -30.62 18.13
N ALA A 248 9.34 -29.86 19.22
CA ALA A 248 8.80 -28.51 19.33
C ALA A 248 9.37 -27.58 18.24
N LEU A 249 10.63 -27.79 17.82
CA LEU A 249 11.23 -27.03 16.72
C LEU A 249 10.59 -27.40 15.36
N LEU A 250 10.34 -28.68 15.06
CA LEU A 250 9.60 -29.08 13.85
C LEU A 250 8.15 -28.59 13.86
N GLU A 251 7.48 -28.66 15.01
CA GLU A 251 6.14 -28.09 15.16
C GLU A 251 6.13 -26.57 14.96
N SER A 252 7.25 -25.90 15.31
CA SER A 252 7.42 -24.45 15.12
C SER A 252 7.97 -24.04 13.75
N THR A 253 8.56 -24.95 12.98
CA THR A 253 9.23 -24.62 11.71
C THR A 253 8.39 -25.13 10.55
N ASP A 254 7.90 -24.20 9.74
CA ASP A 254 7.16 -24.53 8.53
C ASP A 254 8.06 -25.10 7.41
N TYR A 255 9.38 -25.07 7.59
CA TYR A 255 10.40 -25.36 6.56
C TYR A 255 11.20 -26.64 6.85
N THR A 256 10.61 -27.81 6.61
CA THR A 256 11.27 -29.11 6.85
C THR A 256 11.78 -29.80 5.58
N PHE A 257 11.45 -29.26 4.40
CA PHE A 257 11.81 -29.83 3.10
C PHE A 257 12.87 -29.01 2.36
N GLU A 258 13.57 -29.67 1.45
CA GLU A 258 14.48 -29.04 0.49
C GLU A 258 14.29 -29.71 -0.88
N LEU A 259 14.08 -28.89 -1.91
CA LEU A 259 14.00 -29.35 -3.29
C LEU A 259 15.42 -29.71 -3.79
N VAL A 260 15.63 -30.99 -4.08
CA VAL A 260 16.93 -31.54 -4.51
C VAL A 260 17.03 -31.63 -6.02
N CYS A 261 15.96 -32.08 -6.69
CA CYS A 261 15.94 -32.22 -8.14
C CYS A 261 14.68 -31.60 -8.74
N ARG A 262 14.87 -30.71 -9.70
CA ARG A 262 13.82 -30.09 -10.52
C ARG A 262 14.13 -30.18 -12.01
N THR A 263 15.40 -30.09 -12.37
CA THR A 263 15.88 -30.10 -13.76
C THR A 263 16.49 -31.44 -14.13
N ILE A 264 16.64 -31.68 -15.44
CA ILE A 264 17.31 -32.88 -15.96
C ILE A 264 18.75 -32.97 -15.43
N ASP A 265 19.42 -31.83 -15.27
CA ASP A 265 20.81 -31.79 -14.81
C ASP A 265 20.91 -32.13 -13.32
N ASP A 266 19.96 -31.67 -12.50
CA ASP A 266 19.91 -32.05 -11.08
C ASP A 266 19.76 -33.57 -10.93
N TRP A 267 18.93 -34.19 -11.78
CA TRP A 267 18.72 -35.64 -11.80
C TRP A 267 19.97 -36.41 -12.23
N LYS A 268 20.71 -35.89 -13.23
CA LYS A 268 22.00 -36.47 -13.66
C LYS A 268 23.06 -36.34 -12.57
N GLU A 269 23.10 -35.20 -11.89
CA GLU A 269 24.04 -34.97 -10.78
C GLU A 269 23.70 -35.88 -9.60
N LEU A 270 22.42 -36.01 -9.23
CA LEU A 270 21.97 -36.90 -8.17
C LEU A 270 22.44 -38.34 -8.39
N LYS A 271 22.33 -38.84 -9.63
CA LYS A 271 22.80 -40.17 -10.01
C LYS A 271 24.29 -40.36 -9.77
N SER A 272 25.10 -39.31 -9.93
CA SER A 272 26.54 -39.36 -9.65
C SER A 272 26.87 -39.37 -8.15
N ARG A 273 26.00 -38.80 -7.31
CA ARG A 273 26.21 -38.67 -5.86
C ARG A 273 25.94 -39.97 -5.10
N PHE A 274 24.98 -40.78 -5.55
CA PHE A 274 24.61 -42.03 -4.89
C PHE A 274 25.24 -43.23 -5.59
N SER A 275 26.01 -44.02 -4.84
CA SER A 275 26.56 -45.28 -5.33
C SER A 275 25.84 -46.47 -4.70
N THR A 276 25.43 -47.43 -5.53
CA THR A 276 24.89 -48.73 -5.10
C THR A 276 25.90 -49.57 -4.30
N THR A 277 27.16 -49.15 -4.28
CA THR A 277 28.24 -49.76 -3.50
C THR A 277 28.35 -49.22 -2.06
N SER A 278 27.42 -48.36 -1.59
CA SER A 278 27.44 -47.89 -0.21
C SER A 278 27.38 -49.05 0.79
N ARG A 279 28.16 -48.92 1.88
CA ARG A 279 28.21 -49.89 2.98
C ARG A 279 26.98 -49.81 3.89
N LYS A 280 26.23 -48.70 3.88
CA LYS A 280 25.04 -48.52 4.73
C LYS A 280 23.80 -49.08 4.01
N PRO A 281 23.05 -50.03 4.63
CA PRO A 281 21.89 -50.65 3.99
C PRO A 281 20.80 -49.67 3.54
N ALA A 282 20.53 -48.63 4.34
CA ALA A 282 19.51 -47.62 4.03
C ALA A 282 19.86 -46.81 2.77
N GLU A 283 21.08 -46.31 2.68
CA GLU A 283 21.57 -45.57 1.51
C GLU A 283 21.65 -46.46 0.27
N LYS A 284 22.02 -47.74 0.44
CA LYS A 284 21.99 -48.72 -0.65
C LYS A 284 20.57 -48.97 -1.17
N ALA A 285 19.57 -49.07 -0.28
CA ALA A 285 18.17 -49.21 -0.68
C ALA A 285 17.66 -47.97 -1.41
N LEU A 286 18.00 -46.77 -0.90
CA LEU A 286 17.69 -45.51 -1.59
C LEU A 286 18.34 -45.45 -2.98
N ALA A 287 19.61 -45.84 -3.11
CA ALA A 287 20.32 -45.87 -4.39
C ALA A 287 19.65 -46.80 -5.42
N LEU A 288 19.17 -47.98 -4.99
CA LEU A 288 18.44 -48.91 -5.87
C LEU A 288 17.08 -48.34 -6.32
N ASN A 289 16.35 -47.69 -5.42
CA ASN A 289 15.08 -47.04 -5.77
C ASN A 289 15.31 -45.88 -6.74
N LEU A 290 16.35 -45.06 -6.50
CA LEU A 290 16.73 -43.97 -7.40
C LEU A 290 17.20 -44.50 -8.77
N GLU A 291 17.90 -45.63 -8.83
CA GLU A 291 18.33 -46.23 -10.10
C GLU A 291 17.13 -46.58 -11.01
N THR A 292 15.99 -46.94 -10.42
CA THR A 292 14.75 -47.21 -11.14
C THR A 292 14.02 -45.93 -11.54
N ILE A 293 13.96 -44.94 -10.66
CA ILE A 293 13.13 -43.74 -10.85
C ILE A 293 13.82 -42.66 -11.71
N VAL A 294 15.14 -42.50 -11.58
CA VAL A 294 15.89 -41.45 -12.28
C VAL A 294 15.69 -41.50 -13.81
N PRO A 295 15.77 -42.67 -14.48
CA PRO A 295 15.52 -42.74 -15.93
C PRO A 295 14.10 -42.30 -16.30
N GLU A 296 13.08 -42.70 -15.53
CA GLU A 296 11.69 -42.33 -15.80
C GLU A 296 11.45 -40.82 -15.61
N ALA A 297 12.02 -40.24 -14.54
CA ALA A 297 11.92 -38.80 -14.28
C ALA A 297 12.60 -37.98 -15.40
N ILE A 298 13.80 -38.37 -15.83
CA ILE A 298 14.51 -37.74 -16.95
C ILE A 298 13.68 -37.85 -18.23
N GLN A 299 13.17 -39.04 -18.57
CA GLN A 299 12.37 -39.25 -19.78
C GLN A 299 11.10 -38.38 -19.77
N ARG A 300 10.42 -38.24 -18.63
CA ARG A 300 9.25 -37.36 -18.49
C ARG A 300 9.63 -35.90 -18.69
N LEU A 301 10.73 -35.43 -18.10
CA LEU A 301 11.21 -34.05 -18.26
C LEU A 301 11.61 -33.75 -19.71
N GLU A 302 12.31 -34.66 -20.39
CA GLU A 302 12.65 -34.54 -21.81
C GLU A 302 11.39 -34.49 -22.69
N ALA A 303 10.40 -35.34 -22.41
CA ALA A 303 9.13 -35.33 -23.12
C ALA A 303 8.36 -34.00 -22.94
N LEU A 304 8.42 -33.41 -21.74
CA LEU A 304 7.83 -32.09 -21.47
C LEU A 304 8.56 -30.96 -22.22
N GLN A 305 9.90 -30.98 -22.24
CA GLN A 305 10.70 -30.02 -23.01
C GLN A 305 10.39 -30.10 -24.50
N LEU A 306 10.40 -31.32 -25.07
CA LEU A 306 10.10 -31.55 -26.48
C LEU A 306 8.66 -31.11 -26.84
N LYS A 307 7.69 -31.34 -25.95
CA LYS A 307 6.31 -30.87 -26.17
C LYS A 307 6.26 -29.34 -26.22
N LYS A 308 6.96 -28.67 -25.29
CA LYS A 308 7.03 -27.20 -25.24
C LYS A 308 7.66 -26.62 -26.51
N GLU A 309 8.79 -27.18 -26.95
CA GLU A 309 9.46 -26.80 -28.20
C GLU A 309 8.56 -27.00 -29.43
N ARG A 310 7.82 -28.12 -29.49
CA ARG A 310 6.88 -28.40 -30.59
C ARG A 310 5.73 -27.40 -30.63
N GLU A 311 5.18 -27.03 -29.48
CA GLU A 311 4.12 -26.03 -29.39
C GLU A 311 4.63 -24.64 -29.79
N GLU A 312 5.85 -24.28 -29.38
CA GLU A 312 6.50 -23.04 -29.77
C GLU A 312 6.79 -22.99 -31.28
N ALA A 313 7.36 -24.05 -31.85
CA ALA A 313 7.57 -24.17 -33.29
C ALA A 313 6.25 -24.11 -34.08
N ARG A 314 5.16 -24.69 -33.56
CA ARG A 314 3.83 -24.58 -34.16
C ARG A 314 3.32 -23.13 -34.10
N ARG A 315 3.50 -22.45 -32.97
CA ARG A 315 3.11 -21.05 -32.79
C ARG A 315 3.89 -20.14 -33.75
N GLU A 316 5.19 -20.38 -33.88
CA GLU A 316 6.06 -19.61 -34.77
C GLU A 316 5.72 -19.85 -36.25
N ARG A 317 5.45 -21.10 -36.65
CA ARG A 317 4.93 -21.40 -37.99
C ARG A 317 3.59 -20.73 -38.26
N ALA A 318 2.69 -20.69 -37.27
CA ALA A 318 1.42 -20.00 -37.41
C ALA A 318 1.61 -18.50 -37.63
N ARG A 319 2.51 -17.86 -36.87
CA ARG A 319 2.89 -16.44 -37.06
C ARG A 319 3.48 -16.19 -38.44
N GLN A 320 4.37 -17.06 -38.91
CA GLN A 320 4.95 -16.94 -40.25
C GLN A 320 3.91 -17.10 -41.37
N LEU A 321 2.95 -18.03 -41.21
CA LEU A 321 1.85 -18.20 -42.16
C LEU A 321 0.87 -17.01 -42.17
N GLU A 322 0.72 -16.32 -41.04
CA GLU A 322 -0.07 -15.09 -40.95
C GLU A 322 0.66 -13.89 -41.57
N ALA A 323 1.98 -13.81 -41.39
CA ALA A 323 2.83 -12.79 -41.99
C ALA A 323 2.99 -12.95 -43.51
N LEU A 324 2.81 -14.16 -44.04
CA LEU A 324 2.86 -14.39 -45.49
C LEU A 324 1.65 -13.72 -46.16
N PRO A 325 1.86 -12.82 -47.14
CA PRO A 325 0.77 -12.22 -47.88
C PRO A 325 -0.01 -13.32 -48.59
N ARG A 326 -1.21 -13.63 -48.10
CA ARG A 326 -2.10 -14.59 -48.73
C ARG A 326 -2.33 -14.13 -50.17
N LYS A 327 -1.88 -14.92 -51.15
CA LYS A 327 -2.10 -14.68 -52.58
C LYS A 327 -3.60 -14.71 -52.88
N ARG A 328 -4.26 -13.56 -52.70
CA ARG A 328 -5.65 -13.36 -53.13
C ARG A 328 -5.63 -12.97 -54.60
N SER A 329 -6.64 -13.42 -55.33
CA SER A 329 -6.88 -13.04 -56.72
C SER A 329 -6.85 -11.51 -56.85
N ARG A 330 -6.15 -10.98 -57.88
CA ARG A 330 -6.04 -9.54 -58.19
C ARG A 330 -7.39 -8.79 -58.15
N ARG A 331 -8.49 -9.49 -58.45
CA ARG A 331 -9.85 -8.92 -58.44
C ARG A 331 -10.41 -8.72 -57.02
N LEU A 332 -10.05 -9.58 -56.07
CA LEU A 332 -10.40 -9.44 -54.66
C LEU A 332 -9.45 -8.49 -53.94
N GLU A 333 -8.18 -8.45 -54.33
CA GLU A 333 -7.17 -7.53 -53.79
C GLU A 333 -7.52 -6.06 -54.08
N ALA A 334 -8.03 -5.74 -55.27
CA ALA A 334 -8.51 -4.39 -55.59
C ALA A 334 -9.72 -3.97 -54.74
N LYS A 335 -10.69 -4.86 -54.57
CA LYS A 335 -11.90 -4.59 -53.77
C LYS A 335 -11.56 -4.50 -52.27
N GLU A 336 -10.63 -5.31 -51.79
CA GLU A 336 -10.14 -5.29 -50.42
C GLU A 336 -9.28 -4.06 -50.14
N ASN A 337 -8.42 -3.63 -51.07
CA ASN A 337 -7.67 -2.39 -50.92
C ASN A 337 -8.58 -1.16 -50.85
N GLU A 338 -9.67 -1.13 -51.61
CA GLU A 338 -10.67 -0.06 -51.49
C GLU A 338 -11.40 -0.11 -50.14
N LEU A 339 -11.76 -1.31 -49.68
CA LEU A 339 -12.39 -1.51 -48.38
C LEU A 339 -11.43 -1.19 -47.21
N ASN A 340 -10.13 -1.50 -47.37
CA ASN A 340 -9.09 -1.16 -46.41
C ASN A 340 -8.81 0.34 -46.38
N LYS A 341 -8.84 1.03 -47.54
CA LYS A 341 -8.79 2.50 -47.56
C LYS A 341 -9.96 3.10 -46.81
N ARG A 342 -11.18 2.59 -47.01
CA ARG A 342 -12.36 3.03 -46.26
C ARG A 342 -12.25 2.74 -44.76
N ARG A 343 -11.72 1.57 -44.38
CA ARG A 343 -11.46 1.22 -42.97
C ARG A 343 -10.42 2.13 -42.33
N LYS A 344 -9.30 2.39 -43.02
CA LYS A 344 -8.26 3.32 -42.52
C LYS A 344 -8.78 4.74 -42.33
N VAL A 345 -9.62 5.24 -43.24
CA VAL A 345 -10.25 6.55 -43.07
C VAL A 345 -11.18 6.57 -41.85
N LYS A 346 -12.00 5.53 -41.68
CA LYS A 346 -12.90 5.39 -40.53
C LYS A 346 -12.14 5.25 -39.21
N GLU A 347 -11.04 4.50 -39.21
CA GLU A 347 -10.18 4.30 -38.04
C GLU A 347 -9.47 5.60 -37.64
N VAL A 348 -8.98 6.40 -38.60
CA VAL A 348 -8.40 7.73 -38.30
C VAL A 348 -9.47 8.68 -37.74
N GLU A 349 -10.70 8.62 -38.24
CA GLU A 349 -11.81 9.42 -37.72
C GLU A 349 -12.23 8.97 -36.32
N GLU A 350 -12.33 7.67 -36.07
CA GLU A 350 -12.56 7.08 -34.75
C GLU A 350 -11.43 7.43 -33.76
N GLN A 351 -10.17 7.42 -34.20
CA GLN A 351 -9.03 7.85 -33.38
C GLN A 351 -9.09 9.35 -33.05
N ARG A 352 -9.48 10.21 -34.00
CA ARG A 352 -9.68 11.64 -33.72
C ARG A 352 -10.81 11.89 -32.73
N MET A 353 -11.93 11.20 -32.89
CA MET A 353 -13.06 11.27 -31.96
C MET A 353 -12.67 10.74 -30.58
N ALA A 354 -11.94 9.63 -30.50
CA ALA A 354 -11.43 9.08 -29.25
C ALA A 354 -10.46 10.06 -28.56
N MET A 355 -9.56 10.69 -29.31
CA MET A 355 -8.63 11.70 -28.79
C MET A 355 -9.39 12.94 -28.26
N GLN A 356 -10.41 13.41 -28.97
CA GLN A 356 -11.23 14.54 -28.52
C GLN A 356 -12.06 14.20 -27.27
N VAL A 357 -12.62 12.98 -27.19
CA VAL A 357 -13.34 12.52 -26.00
C VAL A 357 -12.38 12.38 -24.82
N PHE A 358 -11.17 11.87 -25.05
CA PHE A 358 -10.14 11.77 -24.01
C PHE A 358 -9.71 13.15 -23.49
N GLU A 359 -9.50 14.11 -24.37
CA GLU A 359 -9.18 15.50 -24.01
C GLU A 359 -10.33 16.15 -23.21
N GLN A 360 -11.58 15.94 -23.61
CA GLN A 360 -12.75 16.40 -22.85
C GLN A 360 -12.83 15.73 -21.48
N GLN A 361 -12.57 14.42 -21.39
CA GLN A 361 -12.56 13.70 -20.11
C GLN A 361 -11.45 14.21 -19.19
N GLN A 362 -10.24 14.46 -19.71
CA GLN A 362 -9.16 15.06 -18.93
C GLN A 362 -9.54 16.46 -18.44
N ALA A 363 -10.12 17.30 -19.30
CA ALA A 363 -10.55 18.65 -18.91
C ALA A 363 -11.65 18.62 -17.83
N VAL A 364 -12.58 17.67 -17.88
CA VAL A 364 -13.61 17.48 -16.86
C VAL A 364 -13.01 16.96 -15.55
N GLN A 365 -12.10 15.99 -15.62
CA GLN A 365 -11.39 15.48 -14.43
C GLN A 365 -10.56 16.57 -13.76
N GLN A 366 -9.84 17.38 -14.54
CA GLN A 366 -9.06 18.50 -14.02
C GLN A 366 -9.95 19.56 -13.37
N LYS A 367 -11.08 19.93 -14.01
CA LYS A 367 -12.06 20.84 -13.39
C LYS A 367 -12.64 20.28 -12.09
N SER A 368 -12.95 18.99 -12.04
CA SER A 368 -13.45 18.33 -10.82
C SER A 368 -12.40 18.28 -9.72
N HIS A 369 -11.13 18.05 -10.07
CA HIS A 369 -10.02 18.03 -9.13
C HIS A 369 -9.77 19.41 -8.53
N ASP A 370 -9.72 20.44 -9.38
CA ASP A 370 -9.57 21.84 -8.96
C ASP A 370 -10.73 22.26 -8.04
N GLU A 371 -11.97 21.87 -8.36
CA GLU A 371 -13.14 22.19 -7.52
C GLU A 371 -13.04 21.51 -6.14
N HIS A 372 -12.56 20.27 -6.08
CA HIS A 372 -12.35 19.57 -4.81
C HIS A 372 -11.27 20.25 -3.97
N LEU A 373 -10.14 20.59 -4.59
CA LEU A 373 -9.04 21.28 -3.93
C LEU A 373 -9.49 22.64 -3.35
N LEU A 374 -10.29 23.41 -4.09
CA LEU A 374 -10.84 24.67 -3.61
C LEU A 374 -11.76 24.49 -2.40
N LYS A 375 -12.58 23.44 -2.38
CA LYS A 375 -13.43 23.10 -1.23
C LYS A 375 -12.60 22.72 -0.01
N ASP A 376 -11.52 21.96 -0.19
CA ASP A 376 -10.63 21.54 0.89
C ASP A 376 -9.91 22.72 1.51
N VAL A 377 -9.34 23.59 0.68
CA VAL A 377 -8.71 24.84 1.12
C VAL A 377 -9.74 25.70 1.87
N GLU A 378 -10.95 25.87 1.34
CA GLU A 378 -12.00 26.64 2.04
C GLU A 378 -12.38 26.04 3.40
N ARG A 379 -12.46 24.71 3.52
CA ARG A 379 -12.68 24.03 4.80
C ARG A 379 -11.51 24.28 5.76
N GLY A 380 -10.28 24.21 5.27
CA GLY A 380 -9.06 24.48 6.04
C GLY A 380 -9.02 25.90 6.58
N LEU A 381 -9.31 26.92 5.76
CA LEU A 381 -9.35 28.31 6.21
C LEU A 381 -10.41 28.55 7.29
N LYS A 382 -11.62 27.97 7.13
CA LYS A 382 -12.67 28.10 8.13
C LYS A 382 -12.28 27.48 9.46
N LYS A 383 -11.70 26.28 9.42
CA LYS A 383 -11.22 25.59 10.61
C LYS A 383 -10.12 26.41 11.30
N TYR A 384 -9.14 26.90 10.55
CA TYR A 384 -8.06 27.72 11.10
C TYR A 384 -8.58 28.96 11.83
N ILE A 385 -9.57 29.65 11.27
CA ILE A 385 -10.14 30.85 11.90
C ILE A 385 -10.89 30.50 13.17
N HIS A 386 -11.68 29.42 13.15
CA HIS A 386 -12.36 28.92 14.34
C HIS A 386 -11.37 28.58 15.45
N ASP A 387 -10.35 27.79 15.13
CA ASP A 387 -9.30 27.39 16.08
C ASP A 387 -8.59 28.64 16.65
N HIS A 388 -8.25 29.62 15.80
CA HIS A 388 -7.58 30.84 16.21
C HIS A 388 -8.44 31.75 17.11
N ILE A 389 -9.74 31.88 16.80
CA ILE A 389 -10.67 32.63 17.65
C ILE A 389 -10.84 31.93 19.01
N GLN A 390 -10.91 30.60 19.00
CA GLN A 390 -11.04 29.81 20.23
C GLN A 390 -9.79 29.93 21.11
N GLU A 391 -8.59 29.87 20.53
CA GLU A 391 -7.32 30.11 21.24
C GLU A 391 -7.28 31.49 21.90
N GLU A 392 -7.79 32.53 21.23
CA GLU A 392 -7.85 33.88 21.79
C GLU A 392 -8.91 34.01 22.89
N ILE A 393 -10.05 33.32 22.77
CA ILE A 393 -11.06 33.21 23.84
C ILE A 393 -10.45 32.54 25.08
N ASP A 394 -9.76 31.41 24.90
CA ASP A 394 -9.17 30.65 26.00
C ASP A 394 -8.08 31.48 26.70
N ARG A 395 -7.26 32.21 25.95
CA ARG A 395 -6.25 33.14 26.51
C ARG A 395 -6.88 34.22 27.39
N ILE A 396 -7.96 34.85 26.94
CA ILE A 396 -8.65 35.89 27.73
C ILE A 396 -9.28 35.29 28.99
N LEU A 397 -9.82 34.07 28.91
CA LEU A 397 -10.35 33.37 30.08
C LEU A 397 -9.25 33.04 31.09
N GLU A 398 -8.08 32.60 30.64
CA GLU A 398 -6.91 32.37 31.49
C GLU A 398 -6.44 33.67 32.16
N GLU A 399 -6.33 34.78 31.43
CA GLU A 399 -6.00 36.10 31.97
C GLU A 399 -7.00 36.57 33.04
N ASP A 400 -8.31 36.41 32.78
CA ASP A 400 -9.37 36.75 33.73
C ASP A 400 -9.30 35.86 34.99
N THR A 401 -9.00 34.56 34.85
CA THR A 401 -8.82 33.66 36.01
C THR A 401 -7.58 34.00 36.83
N ALA A 402 -6.45 34.28 36.18
CA ALA A 402 -5.20 34.66 36.85
C ALA A 402 -5.33 36.00 37.59
N ALA A 403 -6.08 36.95 37.03
CA ALA A 403 -6.39 38.22 37.70
C ALA A 403 -7.24 37.99 38.96
N LEU A 404 -8.23 37.08 38.90
CA LEU A 404 -9.06 36.73 40.06
C LEU A 404 -8.27 36.00 41.16
N GLU A 405 -7.36 35.09 40.81
CA GLU A 405 -6.50 34.40 41.79
C GLU A 405 -5.56 35.37 42.50
N LYS A 406 -5.05 36.38 41.79
CA LYS A 406 -4.22 37.44 42.37
C LYS A 406 -5.00 38.33 43.34
N ASP A 407 -6.25 38.64 43.02
CA ASP A 407 -7.15 39.41 43.90
C ASP A 407 -7.65 38.58 45.10
N GLU A 408 -7.84 37.25 44.96
CA GLU A 408 -8.20 36.37 46.09
C GLU A 408 -7.07 36.21 47.10
N GLY A 409 -5.80 36.25 46.67
CA GLY A 409 -4.64 36.24 47.56
C GLY A 409 -4.59 37.44 48.52
N ASP A 410 -5.03 38.62 48.05
CA ASP A 410 -5.08 39.85 48.86
C ASP A 410 -6.39 39.99 49.65
N LEU A 411 -7.46 39.27 49.28
CA LEU A 411 -8.78 39.34 49.89
C LEU A 411 -9.11 38.18 50.86
N ALA A 412 -8.38 37.06 50.78
CA ALA A 412 -8.49 35.93 51.71
C ALA A 412 -8.20 36.31 53.17
N ASP A 413 -7.42 37.38 53.39
CA ASP A 413 -7.18 37.95 54.72
C ASP A 413 -8.33 38.84 55.25
N LYS A 414 -9.31 39.21 54.41
CA LYS A 414 -10.36 40.17 54.79
C LYS A 414 -11.80 39.65 54.82
N ILE A 415 -12.14 38.53 54.15
CA ILE A 415 -13.57 38.17 53.99
C ILE A 415 -13.84 36.68 54.28
N ARG A 416 -14.04 36.37 55.56
CA ARG A 416 -14.73 35.16 56.04
C ARG A 416 -16.26 35.32 56.18
N SER A 417 -16.91 36.41 55.72
CA SER A 417 -18.30 36.69 56.15
C SER A 417 -19.38 37.00 55.11
N THR A 418 -19.16 36.96 53.79
CA THR A 418 -20.28 37.16 52.84
C THR A 418 -20.19 36.30 51.58
N ARG A 419 -20.84 35.13 51.63
CA ARG A 419 -21.21 34.35 50.43
C ARG A 419 -22.29 35.14 49.66
N ARG A 420 -21.89 35.82 48.59
CA ARG A 420 -22.79 36.15 47.48
C ARG A 420 -22.14 35.67 46.20
N SER A 421 -22.92 34.96 45.38
CA SER A 421 -22.48 34.33 44.13
C SER A 421 -21.73 35.31 43.23
N PRO A 422 -20.64 34.88 42.58
CA PRO A 422 -19.92 35.73 41.65
C PRO A 422 -20.81 35.97 40.44
N ALA A 423 -21.25 37.21 40.27
CA ALA A 423 -21.76 37.67 38.99
C ALA A 423 -20.57 37.59 38.02
N VAL A 424 -20.57 36.56 37.18
CA VAL A 424 -19.62 36.41 36.06
C VAL A 424 -19.68 37.73 35.28
N ARG A 425 -18.62 38.53 35.39
CA ARG A 425 -18.53 39.81 34.69
C ARG A 425 -18.57 39.49 33.21
N HIS A 426 -19.53 40.05 32.48
CA HIS A 426 -19.56 39.93 31.02
C HIS A 426 -18.34 40.68 30.46
N ASN A 427 -17.28 39.96 30.11
CA ASN A 427 -16.14 40.52 29.41
C ASN A 427 -16.59 40.85 27.97
N PRO A 428 -16.67 42.14 27.58
CA PRO A 428 -17.18 42.53 26.26
C PRO A 428 -16.30 42.02 25.11
N ARG A 429 -15.00 41.77 25.37
CA ARG A 429 -14.07 41.19 24.39
C ARG A 429 -14.41 39.74 24.06
N LEU A 430 -14.83 38.94 25.05
CA LEU A 430 -15.29 37.57 24.84
C LEU A 430 -16.59 37.50 24.03
N ALA A 431 -17.52 38.42 24.26
CA ALA A 431 -18.75 38.51 23.48
C ALA A 431 -18.47 38.83 22.01
N PHE A 432 -17.53 39.74 21.76
CA PHE A 432 -17.08 40.10 20.42
C PHE A 432 -16.43 38.92 19.67
N LEU A 433 -15.51 38.18 20.31
CA LEU A 433 -14.87 37.02 19.70
C LEU A 433 -15.87 35.90 19.37
N ARG A 434 -16.85 35.66 20.25
CA ARG A 434 -17.93 34.69 19.99
C ARG A 434 -18.77 35.08 18.79
N ASP A 435 -19.08 36.36 18.62
CA ASP A 435 -19.79 36.85 17.43
C ASP A 435 -18.95 36.65 16.15
N LEU A 436 -17.63 36.79 16.22
CA LEU A 436 -16.73 36.53 15.09
C LEU A 436 -16.63 35.05 14.72
N ASP A 437 -16.81 34.15 15.68
CA ASP A 437 -16.78 32.70 15.45
C ASP A 437 -18.03 32.18 14.71
N GLU A 438 -19.17 32.86 14.87
CA GLU A 438 -20.41 32.42 14.23
C GLU A 438 -20.28 32.34 12.69
N VAL A 439 -20.81 31.28 12.08
CA VAL A 439 -20.72 31.12 10.62
C VAL A 439 -21.53 32.22 9.91
N LEU A 440 -20.87 33.02 9.05
CA LEU A 440 -21.57 33.98 8.19
C LEU A 440 -22.65 33.27 7.37
N SER A 441 -23.90 33.67 7.59
CA SER A 441 -25.01 33.22 6.76
C SER A 441 -24.79 33.66 5.30
N LYS A 442 -25.09 32.77 4.35
CA LYS A 442 -25.12 33.13 2.92
C LYS A 442 -26.13 34.24 2.62
N LYS A 443 -27.11 34.46 3.50
CA LYS A 443 -28.13 35.52 3.41
C LYS A 443 -27.75 36.80 4.15
N ALA A 444 -26.58 36.84 4.80
CA ALA A 444 -26.12 38.04 5.49
C ALA A 444 -26.02 39.21 4.51
N GLY A 445 -26.55 40.36 4.91
CA GLY A 445 -26.45 41.61 4.15
C GLY A 445 -25.00 42.10 4.04
N ILE A 446 -24.75 43.04 3.13
CA ILE A 446 -23.41 43.60 2.91
C ILE A 446 -22.85 44.19 4.21
N GLU A 447 -23.66 44.96 4.94
CA GLU A 447 -23.28 45.59 6.22
C GLU A 447 -22.84 44.58 7.28
N GLN A 448 -23.59 43.50 7.48
CA GLN A 448 -23.20 42.42 8.40
C GLN A 448 -21.87 41.77 8.01
N ARG A 449 -21.62 41.59 6.70
CA ARG A 449 -20.36 41.01 6.23
C ARG A 449 -19.20 41.97 6.43
N VAL A 450 -19.41 43.27 6.19
CA VAL A 450 -18.40 44.30 6.41
C VAL A 450 -18.02 44.38 7.88
N GLU A 451 -19.00 44.40 8.79
CA GLU A 451 -18.74 44.43 10.23
C GLU A 451 -17.95 43.21 10.70
N LYS A 452 -18.31 42.02 10.22
CA LYS A 452 -17.58 40.81 10.59
C LYS A 452 -16.16 40.75 9.99
N MET A 453 -16.00 41.20 8.74
CA MET A 453 -14.67 41.33 8.12
C MET A 453 -13.79 42.34 8.87
N ARG A 454 -14.37 43.47 9.32
CA ARG A 454 -13.68 44.44 10.17
C ARG A 454 -13.22 43.80 11.47
N GLY A 455 -14.07 43.01 12.14
CA GLY A 455 -13.66 42.32 13.35
C GLY A 455 -12.57 41.27 13.11
N TRP A 456 -12.63 40.49 12.03
CA TRP A 456 -11.52 39.61 11.66
C TRP A 456 -10.24 40.36 11.32
N ALA A 457 -10.33 41.57 10.74
CA ALA A 457 -9.15 42.40 10.48
C ALA A 457 -8.43 42.82 11.76
N THR A 458 -9.14 42.97 12.88
CA THR A 458 -8.53 43.23 14.20
C THR A 458 -7.76 42.03 14.78
N LEU A 459 -7.97 40.82 14.24
CA LEU A 459 -7.24 39.60 14.61
C LEU A 459 -5.98 39.39 13.78
N LEU A 460 -5.70 40.24 12.80
CA LEU A 460 -4.46 40.17 12.04
C LEU A 460 -3.29 40.51 12.95
N ASP A 461 -2.26 39.67 12.94
CA ASP A 461 -1.03 39.94 13.65
C ASP A 461 -0.29 41.17 13.08
N ASP A 462 0.71 41.65 13.82
CA ASP A 462 1.52 42.80 13.42
C ASP A 462 2.28 42.57 12.11
N GLN A 463 2.45 41.34 11.62
CA GLN A 463 3.16 41.03 10.36
C GLN A 463 2.23 41.05 9.14
N HIS A 464 0.95 40.80 9.35
CA HIS A 464 -0.05 40.70 8.30
C HIS A 464 -1.11 41.81 8.36
N GLY A 465 -0.97 42.75 9.29
CA GLY A 465 -1.80 43.95 9.38
C GLY A 465 -1.80 44.74 8.06
N VAL A 466 -3.01 45.08 7.60
CA VAL A 466 -3.26 45.86 6.40
C VAL A 466 -4.08 47.09 6.82
N LYS A 467 -3.60 48.27 6.43
CA LYS A 467 -4.33 49.53 6.58
C LYS A 467 -4.66 50.07 5.20
N VAL A 468 -5.94 50.31 4.94
CA VAL A 468 -6.40 50.88 3.67
C VAL A 468 -7.03 52.23 3.97
N SER A 469 -6.43 53.29 3.43
CA SER A 469 -6.95 54.65 3.55
C SER A 469 -7.20 55.25 2.18
N ARG A 470 -8.04 56.29 2.13
CA ARG A 470 -8.22 57.08 0.92
C ARG A 470 -6.95 57.88 0.65
N GLY A 471 -6.53 57.96 -0.62
CA GLY A 471 -5.37 58.75 -1.02
C GLY A 471 -5.51 60.25 -0.68
N ASP A 472 -4.40 60.98 -0.74
CA ASP A 472 -4.28 62.37 -0.24
C ASP A 472 -5.18 63.38 -0.97
N ASN A 473 -5.78 63.01 -2.12
CA ASN A 473 -6.74 63.83 -2.84
C ASN A 473 -8.18 63.35 -2.58
N PRO A 474 -8.93 63.97 -1.65
CA PRO A 474 -10.31 63.59 -1.35
C PRO A 474 -11.28 63.85 -2.51
N ASP A 475 -10.89 64.66 -3.49
CA ASP A 475 -11.72 64.97 -4.67
C ASP A 475 -11.42 64.03 -5.85
N ALA A 476 -10.36 63.22 -5.79
CA ALA A 476 -10.08 62.22 -6.81
C ALA A 476 -11.12 61.08 -6.74
N PRO A 477 -11.57 60.56 -7.90
CA PRO A 477 -12.44 59.40 -7.93
C PRO A 477 -11.72 58.21 -7.28
N LEU A 478 -12.43 57.52 -6.38
CA LEU A 478 -11.90 56.34 -5.70
C LEU A 478 -11.87 55.18 -6.70
N VAL A 479 -10.71 54.96 -7.31
CA VAL A 479 -10.44 53.84 -8.23
C VAL A 479 -9.46 52.90 -7.57
N LEU A 480 -9.66 51.58 -7.75
CA LEU A 480 -8.72 50.57 -7.27
C LEU A 480 -7.33 50.84 -7.89
N GLY A 481 -6.27 50.70 -7.10
CA GLY A 481 -4.88 50.93 -7.54
C GLY A 481 -4.36 52.38 -7.46
N TYR A 482 -5.19 53.41 -7.71
CA TYR A 482 -4.75 54.82 -7.67
C TYR A 482 -5.37 55.64 -6.54
N GLY A 483 -6.56 55.28 -6.07
CA GLY A 483 -7.29 56.01 -5.03
C GLY A 483 -7.09 55.48 -3.61
N LEU A 484 -6.43 54.34 -3.45
CA LEU A 484 -6.19 53.68 -2.16
C LEU A 484 -4.74 53.79 -1.75
N LYS A 485 -4.49 54.22 -0.51
CA LYS A 485 -3.20 54.15 0.15
C LYS A 485 -3.16 52.88 0.99
N LEU A 486 -2.29 51.96 0.61
CA LEU A 486 -2.12 50.65 1.22
C LEU A 486 -0.88 50.68 2.13
N ASP A 487 -1.09 50.72 3.43
CA ASP A 487 -0.03 50.74 4.44
C ASP A 487 -0.04 49.46 5.29
N GLY A 488 1.10 49.15 5.91
CA GLY A 488 1.27 47.98 6.77
C GLY A 488 2.22 46.92 6.20
N PRO A 489 2.63 45.93 7.00
CA PRO A 489 3.50 44.85 6.54
C PRO A 489 2.75 43.80 5.70
N GLY A 490 1.46 43.58 5.95
CA GLY A 490 0.62 42.69 5.14
C GLY A 490 0.43 43.16 3.70
N THR A 491 0.62 44.45 3.41
CA THR A 491 0.56 45.01 2.05
C THR A 491 1.86 44.86 1.28
N LYS A 492 2.98 44.53 1.94
CA LYS A 492 4.32 44.43 1.31
C LYS A 492 4.74 42.99 1.01
N GLY A 493 4.09 42.02 1.66
CA GLY A 493 4.37 40.59 1.54
C GLY A 493 3.45 39.86 0.55
N ASP A 494 3.61 38.54 0.54
CA ASP A 494 2.67 37.61 -0.07
C ASP A 494 1.38 37.58 0.77
N ILE A 495 0.23 37.28 0.15
CA ILE A 495 -1.01 37.07 0.91
C ILE A 495 -0.92 35.66 1.53
N THR A 496 -0.16 35.52 2.63
CA THR A 496 0.06 34.24 3.32
C THR A 496 -0.89 34.03 4.49
N SER A 497 -1.32 35.11 5.16
CA SER A 497 -2.21 35.04 6.32
C SER A 497 -3.55 34.37 5.97
N PRO A 498 -3.92 33.27 6.65
CA PRO A 498 -5.22 32.62 6.44
C PRO A 498 -6.41 33.53 6.78
N ILE A 499 -6.26 34.38 7.80
CA ILE A 499 -7.28 35.36 8.20
C ILE A 499 -7.47 36.39 7.08
N LEU A 500 -6.38 36.96 6.56
CA LEU A 500 -6.42 37.92 5.46
C LEU A 500 -7.03 37.30 4.19
N LYS A 501 -6.63 36.08 3.85
CA LYS A 501 -7.22 35.33 2.72
C LYS A 501 -8.73 35.15 2.90
N ASN A 502 -9.21 34.84 4.10
CA ASN A 502 -10.64 34.68 4.32
C ASN A 502 -11.39 36.00 4.26
N ILE A 503 -10.83 37.09 4.79
CA ILE A 503 -11.40 38.45 4.65
C ILE A 503 -11.58 38.78 3.17
N LEU A 504 -10.51 38.65 2.38
CA LEU A 504 -10.55 38.93 0.94
C LEU A 504 -11.50 37.98 0.20
N ARG A 505 -11.58 36.71 0.59
CA ARG A 505 -12.53 35.74 0.03
C ARG A 505 -13.98 36.16 0.28
N VAL A 506 -14.31 36.58 1.51
CA VAL A 506 -15.67 37.04 1.84
C VAL A 506 -15.98 38.35 1.13
N PHE A 507 -15.01 39.26 1.06
CA PHE A 507 -15.10 40.50 0.28
C PHE A 507 -15.43 40.23 -1.20
N LEU A 508 -14.77 39.27 -1.86
CA LEU A 508 -15.12 38.92 -3.24
C LEU A 508 -16.58 38.44 -3.40
N THR A 509 -17.19 37.87 -2.34
CA THR A 509 -18.61 37.49 -2.39
C THR A 509 -19.58 38.65 -2.17
N THR A 510 -19.11 39.82 -1.73
CA THR A 510 -19.94 41.02 -1.61
C THR A 510 -19.99 41.83 -2.89
N LEU A 511 -19.11 41.54 -3.84
CA LEU A 511 -19.05 42.25 -5.11
C LEU A 511 -20.09 41.70 -6.11
N PRO A 512 -20.70 42.56 -6.95
CA PRO A 512 -21.58 42.11 -8.00
C PRO A 512 -20.82 41.25 -9.02
N SER A 513 -21.46 40.18 -9.50
CA SER A 513 -20.90 39.37 -10.59
C SER A 513 -20.99 40.15 -11.90
N ALA A 514 -19.90 40.80 -12.30
CA ALA A 514 -19.76 41.42 -13.61
C ALA A 514 -18.94 40.51 -14.53
N SER A 515 -19.43 40.24 -15.74
CA SER A 515 -18.61 39.64 -16.79
C SER A 515 -17.88 40.76 -17.54
N ASN A 516 -16.55 40.78 -17.47
CA ASN A 516 -15.72 41.67 -18.27
C ASN A 516 -15.03 40.90 -19.41
N ASP A 517 -14.80 41.57 -20.54
CA ASP A 517 -14.08 41.02 -21.71
C ASP A 517 -12.57 40.86 -21.46
N THR A 518 -12.07 41.31 -20.31
CA THR A 518 -10.65 41.25 -19.91
C THR A 518 -10.15 39.83 -19.62
N GLY A 519 -11.04 38.84 -19.59
CA GLY A 519 -10.72 37.45 -19.23
C GLY A 519 -10.45 37.23 -17.74
N MET A 520 -10.50 38.29 -16.93
CA MET A 520 -10.41 38.23 -15.47
C MET A 520 -11.81 38.43 -14.87
N ASP A 521 -12.28 37.43 -14.13
CA ASP A 521 -13.55 37.47 -13.43
C ASP A 521 -13.37 37.21 -11.91
N ILE A 522 -14.38 37.56 -11.12
CA ILE A 522 -14.37 37.36 -9.66
C ILE A 522 -14.10 35.88 -9.26
N PRO A 523 -14.70 34.87 -9.94
CA PRO A 523 -14.35 33.46 -9.70
C PRO A 523 -12.86 33.13 -9.90
N THR A 524 -12.21 33.69 -10.93
CA THR A 524 -10.78 33.47 -11.21
C THR A 524 -9.91 34.11 -10.14
N ILE A 525 -10.22 35.34 -9.72
CA ILE A 525 -9.52 36.01 -8.61
C ILE A 525 -9.65 35.19 -7.32
N ARG A 526 -10.86 34.69 -7.02
CA ARG A 526 -11.10 33.83 -5.87
C ARG A 526 -10.28 32.53 -5.94
N ARG A 527 -10.17 31.92 -7.13
CA ARG A 527 -9.35 30.72 -7.34
C ARG A 527 -7.87 31.02 -7.04
N LYS A 528 -7.31 32.07 -7.65
CA LYS A 528 -5.93 32.51 -7.42
C LYS A 528 -5.64 32.78 -5.95
N LEU A 529 -6.58 33.42 -5.24
CA LEU A 529 -6.47 33.71 -3.81
C LEU A 529 -6.38 32.44 -2.96
N LEU A 530 -7.19 31.42 -3.27
CA LEU A 530 -7.23 30.16 -2.52
C LEU A 530 -6.03 29.26 -2.84
N LEU A 531 -5.61 29.20 -4.11
CA LEU A 531 -4.45 28.39 -4.52
C LEU A 531 -3.10 29.02 -4.15
N GLY A 532 -3.10 30.26 -3.64
CA GLY A 532 -1.87 30.94 -3.21
C GLY A 532 -1.04 31.48 -4.37
N ASP A 533 -1.70 31.85 -5.46
CA ASP A 533 -1.05 32.36 -6.68
C ASP A 533 -0.63 33.84 -6.54
N TYR A 534 -1.12 34.56 -5.52
CA TYR A 534 -0.71 35.92 -5.19
C TYR A 534 0.60 35.94 -4.36
N LYS A 535 1.66 35.44 -4.99
CA LYS A 535 3.04 35.63 -4.54
C LYS A 535 3.57 36.94 -5.11
N LYS A 536 4.58 37.51 -4.47
CA LYS A 536 5.27 38.73 -4.92
C LYS A 536 5.81 38.52 -6.33
N GLN A 537 5.25 39.25 -7.29
CA GLN A 537 5.67 39.21 -8.70
C GLN A 537 6.46 40.48 -9.02
N GLY A 538 7.78 40.38 -8.92
CA GLY A 538 8.68 41.51 -9.17
C GLY A 538 8.55 42.60 -8.11
N GLN A 539 8.10 43.79 -8.54
CA GLN A 539 7.94 44.95 -7.66
C GLN A 539 6.62 44.95 -6.90
N PHE A 540 5.59 44.25 -7.40
CA PHE A 540 4.28 44.23 -6.80
C PHE A 540 4.19 43.20 -5.69
N SER A 541 3.63 43.59 -4.55
CA SER A 541 3.28 42.65 -3.48
C SER A 541 2.14 41.71 -3.90
N GLY A 542 1.91 40.64 -3.13
CA GLY A 542 0.77 39.77 -3.38
C GLY A 542 -0.56 40.52 -3.26
N PHE A 543 -0.66 41.45 -2.31
CA PHE A 543 -1.84 42.28 -2.12
C PHE A 543 -2.04 43.30 -3.25
N GLU A 544 -0.98 43.95 -3.74
CA GLU A 544 -1.06 44.84 -4.89
C GLU A 544 -1.48 44.09 -6.17
N SER A 545 -0.94 42.89 -6.37
CA SER A 545 -1.31 42.01 -7.49
C SER A 545 -2.79 41.62 -7.41
N PHE A 546 -3.32 41.37 -6.21
CA PHE A 546 -4.74 41.12 -5.99
C PHE A 546 -5.60 42.35 -6.34
N ILE A 547 -5.18 43.55 -5.93
CA ILE A 547 -5.91 44.79 -6.25
C ILE A 547 -5.88 45.08 -7.75
N GLN A 548 -4.79 44.78 -8.45
CA GLN A 548 -4.68 44.93 -9.89
C GLN A 548 -5.60 43.96 -10.63
N ASP A 549 -5.59 42.68 -10.25
CA ASP A 549 -6.50 41.68 -10.82
C ASP A 549 -7.96 42.07 -10.58
N LEU A 550 -8.27 42.63 -9.41
CA LEU A 550 -9.59 43.13 -9.06
C LEU A 550 -10.02 44.35 -9.90
N ASP A 551 -9.09 45.28 -10.15
CA ASP A 551 -9.35 46.44 -11.00
C ASP A 551 -9.70 46.01 -12.44
N LEU A 552 -9.00 44.99 -12.97
CA LEU A 552 -9.27 44.40 -14.28
C LEU A 552 -10.62 43.67 -14.36
N ALA A 553 -11.05 43.05 -13.26
CA ALA A 553 -12.30 42.29 -13.21
C ALA A 553 -13.55 43.15 -13.01
N LEU A 554 -13.41 44.38 -12.51
CA LEU A 554 -14.53 45.30 -12.31
C LEU A 554 -14.62 46.30 -13.47
N PRO A 555 -15.80 46.49 -14.10
CA PRO A 555 -15.92 47.34 -15.28
C PRO A 555 -15.62 48.80 -14.95
N HIS A 556 -14.78 49.44 -15.75
CA HIS A 556 -14.57 50.89 -15.71
C HIS A 556 -15.84 51.60 -16.22
N SER A 557 -16.58 52.24 -15.34
CA SER A 557 -17.66 53.13 -15.79
C SER A 557 -17.05 54.41 -16.35
N SER A 558 -17.10 54.60 -17.67
CA SER A 558 -16.66 55.83 -18.35
C SER A 558 -17.53 57.05 -18.00
N SER A 559 -18.69 56.83 -17.39
CA SER A 559 -19.58 57.87 -16.88
C SER A 559 -19.17 58.27 -15.46
N LYS A 560 -19.18 59.58 -15.15
CA LYS A 560 -19.04 60.18 -13.80
C LYS A 560 -20.17 59.79 -12.83
N ALA A 561 -20.81 58.64 -13.03
CA ALA A 561 -21.80 58.12 -12.13
C ALA A 561 -21.13 57.80 -10.78
N ALA A 562 -21.70 58.33 -9.70
CA ALA A 562 -21.18 58.22 -8.33
C ALA A 562 -21.12 56.77 -7.78
N PHE A 563 -21.48 55.77 -8.58
CA PHE A 563 -21.59 54.36 -8.18
C PHE A 563 -20.91 53.44 -9.19
N SER A 564 -19.61 53.65 -9.43
CA SER A 564 -18.83 52.66 -10.16
C SER A 564 -18.59 51.42 -9.28
N PRO A 565 -18.60 50.19 -9.84
CA PRO A 565 -18.28 48.99 -9.07
C PRO A 565 -16.90 49.04 -8.41
N GLN A 566 -15.94 49.72 -9.04
CA GLN A 566 -14.60 49.96 -8.49
C GLN A 566 -14.62 50.88 -7.28
N ALA A 567 -15.38 51.97 -7.33
CA ALA A 567 -15.55 52.88 -6.19
C ALA A 567 -16.23 52.17 -5.02
N HIS A 568 -17.26 51.38 -5.30
CA HIS A 568 -17.94 50.57 -4.28
C HIS A 568 -17.00 49.52 -3.64
N ALA A 569 -16.21 48.81 -4.45
CA ALA A 569 -15.23 47.85 -3.96
C ALA A 569 -14.16 48.52 -3.10
N ALA A 570 -13.64 49.66 -3.54
CA ALA A 570 -12.64 50.43 -2.82
C ALA A 570 -13.20 51.00 -1.50
N GLU A 571 -14.44 51.47 -1.48
CA GLU A 571 -15.12 51.93 -0.26
C GLU A 571 -15.28 50.79 0.75
N ILE A 572 -15.69 49.60 0.30
CA ILE A 572 -15.76 48.43 1.18
C ILE A 572 -14.38 48.07 1.75
N LEU A 573 -13.32 48.09 0.94
CA LEU A 573 -11.96 47.80 1.43
C LEU A 573 -11.50 48.81 2.48
N VAL A 574 -11.75 50.10 2.26
CA VAL A 574 -11.49 51.14 3.28
C VAL A 574 -12.29 50.82 4.55
N ARG A 575 -13.57 50.49 4.44
CA ARG A 575 -14.40 50.17 5.61
C ARG A 575 -13.96 48.90 6.36
N ILE A 576 -13.26 47.96 5.72
CA ILE A 576 -12.76 46.75 6.38
C ILE A 576 -11.43 47.02 7.08
N PHE A 577 -10.54 47.80 6.46
CA PHE A 577 -9.14 47.97 6.87
C PHE A 577 -8.79 49.38 7.37
N SER A 578 -9.77 50.25 7.60
CA SER A 578 -9.61 51.53 8.31
C SER A 578 -9.58 51.31 9.82
#